data_AF-A0A9W6LD82-F1
#
_entry.id   AF-A0A9W6LD82-F1
#
_cell.length_a   1.000
_cell.length_b   1.000
_cell.length_c   1.000
_cell.angle_alpha   90.00
_cell.angle_beta   90.00
_cell.angle_gamma   90.00
#
_symmetry.space_group_name_H-M   'P 1'
#
loop_
_entity.id
_entity.type
_entity.pdbx_description
1 polymer ?
#
loop_
_entity_poly.entity_id
_entity_poly.type
_entity_poly.pdbx_seq_one_letter_code
_entity_poly.pdbx_strand_id
1 'polypeptide(L)'
;MKVEDIEELLNSRIMEAFSRGFSVVEITRALRKTTVTSVYNLLRDTGRIKVMRRSEYRRQYDIDPKLTTACRQKGLSFGRWCLSWRLDPHMAVAELKSAPDSEEESAAHVALKRDFPDIYLRLYNGAKIKPEKKGKYRSKPASLMIEWSSERKAFLATVPQCPGIEASGKNWDDVFYAIKSVHLMHEYVKRIDWLLSRSGNEVCPASKVE
;
A
#
# COMPACT_ATOMS: atom_id res chain seq x y z
N MET A 1 11.69 20.06 -7.65
CA MET A 1 10.98 18.86 -8.16
C MET A 1 9.53 19.25 -8.37
N LYS A 2 9.01 19.07 -9.59
CA LYS A 2 7.62 19.41 -9.91
C LYS A 2 6.66 18.35 -9.35
N VAL A 3 5.36 18.66 -9.34
CA VAL A 3 4.30 17.74 -8.87
C VAL A 3 4.32 16.43 -9.68
N GLU A 4 4.53 16.54 -10.99
CA GLU A 4 4.57 15.40 -11.91
C GLU A 4 5.75 14.46 -11.58
N ASP A 5 6.95 15.01 -11.40
CA ASP A 5 8.15 14.26 -11.04
C ASP A 5 7.98 13.45 -9.74
N ILE A 6 7.30 14.03 -8.73
CA ILE A 6 7.11 13.35 -7.44
C ILE A 6 6.01 12.29 -7.49
N GLU A 7 5.00 12.49 -8.32
CA GLU A 7 3.95 11.49 -8.55
C GLU A 7 4.54 10.26 -9.25
N GLU A 8 5.38 10.46 -10.28
CA GLU A 8 6.12 9.39 -10.93
C GLU A 8 7.04 8.64 -9.96
N LEU A 9 7.76 9.38 -9.10
CA LEU A 9 8.59 8.79 -8.05
C LEU A 9 7.75 7.96 -7.06
N LEU A 10 6.59 8.47 -6.63
CA LEU A 10 5.71 7.73 -5.74
C LEU A 10 5.17 6.45 -6.40
N ASN A 11 4.74 6.56 -7.65
CA ASN A 11 4.23 5.43 -8.42
C ASN A 11 5.32 4.36 -8.62
N SER A 12 6.56 4.75 -8.94
CA SER A 12 7.67 3.82 -9.07
C SER A 12 7.99 3.09 -7.76
N ARG A 13 7.99 3.79 -6.62
CA ARG A 13 8.19 3.17 -5.30
C ARG A 13 7.05 2.24 -4.90
N ILE A 14 5.81 2.55 -5.23
CA ILE A 14 4.67 1.64 -5.01
C ILE A 14 4.86 0.34 -5.81
N MET A 15 5.25 0.45 -7.09
CA MET A 15 5.53 -0.71 -7.94
C MET A 15 6.72 -1.54 -7.43
N GLU A 16 7.76 -0.88 -6.92
CA GLU A 16 8.91 -1.55 -6.32
C GLU A 16 8.51 -2.33 -5.06
N ALA A 17 7.76 -1.71 -4.14
CA ALA A 17 7.26 -2.39 -2.94
C ALA A 17 6.43 -3.62 -3.30
N PHE A 18 5.55 -3.51 -4.28
CA PHE A 18 4.79 -4.66 -4.75
C PHE A 18 5.68 -5.75 -5.35
N SER A 19 6.72 -5.37 -6.09
CA SER A 19 7.70 -6.31 -6.67
C SER A 19 8.49 -7.05 -5.60
N ARG A 20 8.74 -6.43 -4.44
CA ARG A 20 9.38 -7.05 -3.28
C ARG A 20 8.44 -7.90 -2.40
N GLY A 21 7.20 -8.15 -2.86
CA GLY A 21 6.26 -9.02 -2.15
C GLY A 21 5.48 -8.33 -1.02
N PHE A 22 5.42 -7.00 -0.99
CA PHE A 22 4.45 -6.30 -0.14
C PHE A 22 3.06 -6.36 -0.76
N SER A 23 2.07 -6.62 0.07
CA SER A 23 0.69 -6.65 -0.38
C SER A 23 0.16 -5.25 -0.70
N VAL A 24 -0.90 -5.20 -1.50
CA VAL A 24 -1.63 -3.96 -1.77
C VAL A 24 -2.15 -3.32 -0.47
N VAL A 25 -2.59 -4.13 0.50
CA VAL A 25 -3.08 -3.65 1.80
C VAL A 25 -1.93 -3.09 2.65
N GLU A 26 -0.76 -3.73 2.64
CA GLU A 26 0.44 -3.28 3.35
C GLU A 26 0.94 -1.94 2.80
N ILE A 27 1.04 -1.82 1.48
CA ILE A 27 1.41 -0.57 0.80
C ILE A 27 0.39 0.53 1.13
N THR A 28 -0.91 0.24 1.01
CA THR A 28 -1.99 1.18 1.34
C THR A 28 -1.90 1.67 2.79
N ARG A 29 -1.60 0.76 3.73
CA ARG A 29 -1.41 1.08 5.15
C ARG A 29 -0.18 1.98 5.35
N ALA A 30 0.92 1.73 4.63
CA ALA A 30 2.11 2.59 4.68
C ALA A 30 1.80 4.02 4.20
N LEU A 31 0.98 4.16 3.15
CA LEU A 31 0.48 5.44 2.63
C LEU A 31 -0.56 6.12 3.54
N ARG A 32 -0.93 5.52 4.68
CA ARG A 32 -2.01 5.99 5.57
C ARG A 32 -3.36 6.19 4.87
N LYS A 33 -3.60 5.46 3.79
CA LYS A 33 -4.90 5.44 3.11
C LYS A 33 -5.78 4.36 3.74
N THR A 34 -7.08 4.58 3.74
CA THR A 34 -8.06 3.62 4.29
C THR A 34 -8.43 2.55 3.26
N THR A 35 -8.52 2.94 1.98
CA THR A 35 -8.93 2.09 0.86
C THR A 35 -7.79 1.82 -0.10
N VAL A 36 -7.82 0.64 -0.73
CA VAL A 36 -6.75 0.17 -1.62
C VAL A 36 -6.88 0.67 -3.05
N THR A 37 -8.00 1.31 -3.42
CA THR A 37 -8.40 1.57 -4.81
C THR A 37 -7.30 2.21 -5.65
N SER A 38 -6.64 3.25 -5.14
CA SER A 38 -5.54 3.93 -5.86
C SER A 38 -4.34 3.02 -6.14
N VAL A 39 -3.88 2.27 -5.14
CA VAL A 39 -2.74 1.34 -5.26
C VAL A 39 -3.09 0.18 -6.18
N TYR A 40 -4.27 -0.41 -6.01
CA TYR A 40 -4.73 -1.53 -6.82
C TYR A 40 -4.87 -1.13 -8.29
N ASN A 41 -5.49 0.02 -8.59
CA ASN A 41 -5.66 0.50 -9.96
C ASN A 41 -4.30 0.80 -10.60
N LEU A 42 -3.39 1.49 -9.91
CA LEU A 42 -2.03 1.74 -10.42
C LEU A 42 -1.34 0.42 -10.81
N LEU A 43 -1.37 -0.58 -9.92
CA LEU A 43 -0.71 -1.88 -10.18
C LEU A 43 -1.41 -2.69 -11.29
N ARG A 44 -2.73 -2.55 -11.44
CA ARG A 44 -3.46 -3.16 -12.56
C ARG A 44 -3.11 -2.47 -13.87
N ASP A 45 -3.15 -1.15 -13.91
CA ASP A 45 -2.97 -0.35 -15.12
C ASP A 45 -1.52 -0.43 -15.63
N THR A 46 -0.56 -0.70 -14.73
CA THR A 46 0.85 -1.00 -15.05
C THR A 46 1.13 -2.49 -15.28
N GLY A 47 0.09 -3.35 -15.32
CA GLY A 47 0.21 -4.77 -15.63
C GLY A 47 0.81 -5.65 -14.52
N ARG A 48 1.03 -5.13 -13.32
CA ARG A 48 1.56 -5.89 -12.17
C ARG A 48 0.51 -6.78 -11.51
N ILE A 49 -0.78 -6.42 -11.63
CA ILE A 49 -1.91 -7.25 -11.21
C ILE A 49 -2.74 -7.60 -12.46
N LYS A 50 -3.06 -8.89 -12.61
CA LYS A 50 -3.89 -9.37 -13.72
C LYS A 50 -5.28 -8.74 -13.68
N VAL A 51 -5.80 -8.39 -14.85
CA VAL A 51 -7.19 -7.95 -14.98
C VAL A 51 -8.12 -9.10 -14.64
N MET A 52 -9.03 -8.85 -13.70
CA MET A 52 -10.05 -9.82 -13.32
C MET A 52 -11.00 -10.09 -14.51
N ARG A 53 -11.35 -11.34 -14.76
CA ARG A 53 -12.35 -11.69 -15.79
C ARG A 53 -13.71 -11.14 -15.38
N ARG A 54 -14.52 -10.67 -16.33
CA ARG A 54 -15.87 -10.10 -16.07
C ARG A 54 -16.77 -11.04 -15.25
N SER A 55 -16.67 -12.35 -15.47
CA SER A 55 -17.40 -13.39 -14.72
C SER A 55 -17.10 -13.38 -13.22
N GLU A 56 -15.89 -12.98 -12.81
CA GLU A 56 -15.44 -13.01 -11.41
C GLU A 56 -15.90 -11.80 -10.60
N TYR A 57 -16.35 -10.71 -11.25
CA TYR A 57 -16.69 -9.45 -10.54
C TYR A 57 -17.90 -9.59 -9.61
N ARG A 58 -18.87 -10.45 -9.96
CA ARG A 58 -20.09 -10.68 -9.19
C ARG A 58 -20.07 -12.01 -8.45
N ARG A 59 -18.95 -12.74 -8.51
CA ARG A 59 -18.85 -14.07 -7.95
C ARG A 59 -18.88 -14.00 -6.43
N GLN A 60 -19.67 -14.89 -5.84
CA GLN A 60 -19.64 -15.15 -4.41
C GLN A 60 -18.70 -16.32 -4.17
N TYR A 61 -17.76 -16.14 -3.25
CA TYR A 61 -16.87 -17.19 -2.80
C TYR A 61 -17.39 -17.70 -1.46
N ASP A 62 -17.33 -19.02 -1.28
CA ASP A 62 -17.74 -19.66 -0.03
C ASP A 62 -16.62 -19.55 1.01
N ILE A 63 -16.51 -18.36 1.61
CA ILE A 63 -15.53 -17.99 2.63
C ILE A 63 -16.23 -17.37 3.84
N ASP A 64 -15.51 -17.27 4.96
CA ASP A 64 -16.06 -16.65 6.16
C ASP A 64 -16.56 -15.21 5.89
N PRO A 65 -17.79 -14.85 6.33
CA PRO A 65 -18.37 -13.52 6.12
C PRO A 65 -17.54 -12.38 6.71
N LYS A 66 -16.77 -12.62 7.77
CA LYS A 66 -15.88 -11.61 8.38
C LYS A 66 -14.73 -11.27 7.44
N LEU A 67 -14.16 -12.25 6.73
CA LEU A 67 -13.14 -12.01 5.72
C LEU A 67 -13.71 -11.22 4.53
N THR A 68 -14.90 -11.61 4.05
CA THR A 68 -15.61 -10.85 3.02
C THR A 68 -15.82 -9.39 3.43
N THR A 69 -16.23 -9.17 4.67
CA THR A 69 -16.46 -7.82 5.23
C THR A 69 -15.15 -7.03 5.34
N ALA A 70 -14.06 -7.64 5.81
CA ALA A 70 -12.76 -7.00 5.92
C ALA A 70 -12.21 -6.55 4.56
N CYS A 71 -12.36 -7.39 3.52
CA CYS A 71 -12.02 -7.02 2.14
C CYS A 71 -12.83 -5.80 1.68
N ARG A 72 -14.16 -5.82 1.89
CA ARG A 72 -15.04 -4.71 1.51
C ARG A 72 -14.69 -3.40 2.22
N GLN A 73 -14.36 -3.44 3.51
CA GLN A 73 -13.92 -2.26 4.28
C GLN A 73 -12.62 -1.65 3.72
N LYS A 74 -11.79 -2.46 3.06
CA LYS A 74 -10.58 -2.00 2.36
C LYS A 74 -10.83 -1.60 0.91
N GLY A 75 -12.05 -1.74 0.39
CA GLY A 75 -12.42 -1.36 -0.98
C GLY A 75 -12.06 -2.41 -2.03
N LEU A 76 -11.98 -3.69 -1.65
CA LEU A 76 -11.71 -4.80 -2.57
C LEU A 76 -12.66 -5.98 -2.36
N SER A 77 -12.91 -6.76 -3.41
CA SER A 77 -13.54 -8.08 -3.28
C SER A 77 -12.50 -9.13 -2.92
N PHE A 78 -12.93 -10.29 -2.41
CA PHE A 78 -12.04 -11.42 -2.14
C PHE A 78 -11.23 -11.84 -3.36
N GLY A 79 -11.86 -11.96 -4.54
CA GLY A 79 -11.12 -12.28 -5.76
C GLY A 79 -10.04 -11.25 -6.10
N ARG A 80 -10.29 -9.94 -5.88
CA ARG A 80 -9.27 -8.90 -6.08
C ARG A 80 -8.15 -9.00 -5.04
N TRP A 81 -8.47 -9.41 -3.82
CA TRP A 81 -7.50 -9.68 -2.77
C TRP A 81 -6.58 -10.84 -3.18
N CYS A 82 -7.14 -11.97 -3.61
CA CYS A 82 -6.36 -13.10 -4.13
C CYS A 82 -5.44 -12.68 -5.28
N LEU A 83 -5.96 -11.95 -6.27
CA LEU A 83 -5.16 -11.45 -7.40
C LEU A 83 -4.03 -10.52 -6.95
N SER A 84 -4.25 -9.71 -5.91
CA SER A 84 -3.19 -8.86 -5.35
C SER A 84 -2.05 -9.66 -4.71
N TRP A 85 -2.32 -10.89 -4.30
CA TRP A 85 -1.33 -11.86 -3.82
C TRP A 85 -0.88 -12.85 -4.89
N ARG A 86 -1.34 -12.70 -6.14
CA ARG A 86 -1.11 -13.64 -7.25
C ARG A 86 -1.64 -15.05 -6.97
N LEU A 87 -2.66 -15.15 -6.12
CA LEU A 87 -3.34 -16.39 -5.78
C LEU A 87 -4.51 -16.65 -6.74
N ASP A 88 -4.79 -17.92 -6.99
CA ASP A 88 -6.05 -18.33 -7.57
C ASP A 88 -7.16 -18.27 -6.52
N PRO A 89 -8.29 -17.59 -6.77
CA PRO A 89 -9.37 -17.48 -5.78
C PRO A 89 -9.97 -18.82 -5.35
N HIS A 90 -10.04 -19.84 -6.22
CA HIS A 90 -10.59 -21.15 -5.83
C HIS A 90 -9.65 -21.90 -4.91
N MET A 91 -8.36 -21.87 -5.21
CA MET A 91 -7.35 -22.48 -4.36
C MET A 91 -7.27 -21.79 -3.01
N ALA A 92 -7.32 -20.45 -2.99
CA ALA A 92 -7.37 -19.70 -1.74
C ALA A 92 -8.61 -20.04 -0.89
N VAL A 93 -9.79 -20.30 -1.50
CA VAL A 93 -10.97 -20.78 -0.76
C VAL A 93 -10.70 -22.14 -0.13
N ALA A 94 -10.15 -23.08 -0.89
CA ALA A 94 -9.87 -24.43 -0.39
C ALA A 94 -8.86 -24.40 0.77
N GLU A 95 -7.74 -23.67 0.59
CA GLU A 95 -6.68 -23.50 1.59
C GLU A 95 -7.20 -22.87 2.90
N LEU A 96 -8.06 -21.85 2.80
CA LEU A 96 -8.62 -21.17 3.97
C LEU A 96 -9.74 -21.97 4.66
N LYS A 97 -10.29 -23.01 4.03
CA LYS A 97 -11.26 -23.91 4.69
C LYS A 97 -10.58 -24.97 5.55
N SER A 98 -9.39 -25.41 5.15
CA SER A 98 -8.53 -26.25 5.98
C SER A 98 -7.93 -25.43 7.13
N ALA A 99 -7.87 -26.02 8.32
CA ALA A 99 -7.05 -25.46 9.39
C ALA A 99 -5.58 -25.40 8.93
N PRO A 100 -4.80 -24.40 9.35
CA PRO A 100 -3.39 -24.36 9.02
C PRO A 100 -2.69 -25.57 9.65
N ASP A 101 -2.16 -26.48 8.84
CA ASP A 101 -1.32 -27.59 9.32
C ASP A 101 -0.03 -27.02 9.92
N SER A 102 0.46 -27.64 11.00
CA SER A 102 1.58 -27.11 11.80
C SER A 102 2.94 -27.11 11.09
N GLU A 103 3.05 -27.78 9.95
CA GLU A 103 4.33 -28.02 9.28
C GLU A 103 4.58 -27.07 8.09
N GLU A 104 3.56 -26.64 7.35
CA GLU A 104 3.67 -25.62 6.29
C GLU A 104 2.40 -24.75 6.17
N GLU A 105 2.53 -23.45 6.47
CA GLU A 105 1.43 -22.47 6.36
C GLU A 105 1.21 -22.13 4.87
N SER A 106 0.04 -22.46 4.31
CA SER A 106 -0.29 -22.17 2.90
C SER A 106 -0.16 -20.69 2.54
N ALA A 107 0.00 -20.39 1.25
CA ALA A 107 0.14 -19.02 0.77
C ALA A 107 -1.09 -18.14 1.11
N ALA A 108 -2.31 -18.68 1.07
CA ALA A 108 -3.50 -17.94 1.49
C ALA A 108 -3.52 -17.64 2.99
N HIS A 109 -3.06 -18.57 3.84
CA HIS A 109 -2.94 -18.36 5.28
C HIS A 109 -1.91 -17.26 5.60
N VAL A 110 -0.73 -17.30 4.97
CA VAL A 110 0.31 -16.27 5.10
C VAL A 110 -0.21 -14.90 4.66
N ALA A 111 -0.88 -14.84 3.51
CA ALA A 111 -1.47 -13.60 2.99
C ALA A 111 -2.52 -13.01 3.95
N LEU A 112 -3.42 -13.86 4.46
CA LEU A 112 -4.49 -13.44 5.37
C LEU A 112 -3.94 -12.91 6.69
N LYS A 113 -2.93 -13.59 7.25
CA LYS A 113 -2.23 -13.19 8.48
C LYS A 113 -1.53 -11.84 8.33
N ARG A 114 -0.95 -11.54 7.16
CA ARG A 114 -0.28 -10.26 6.89
C ARG A 114 -1.26 -9.10 6.70
N ASP A 115 -2.34 -9.31 5.97
CA ASP A 115 -3.28 -8.25 5.62
C ASP A 115 -4.33 -7.99 6.70
N PHE A 116 -4.84 -9.06 7.29
CA PHE A 116 -5.94 -9.06 8.24
C PHE A 116 -5.62 -9.93 9.47
N PRO A 117 -4.55 -9.61 10.23
CA PRO A 117 -4.11 -10.42 11.37
C PRO A 117 -5.21 -10.67 12.40
N ASP A 118 -6.07 -9.67 12.67
CA ASP A 118 -7.19 -9.81 13.61
C ASP A 118 -8.27 -10.78 13.12
N ILE A 119 -8.48 -10.86 11.80
CA ILE A 119 -9.41 -11.81 11.19
C ILE A 119 -8.81 -13.21 11.25
N TYR A 120 -7.55 -13.35 10.82
CA TYR A 120 -6.82 -14.61 10.87
C TYR A 120 -6.84 -15.22 12.28
N LEU A 121 -6.52 -14.41 13.28
CA LEU A 121 -6.57 -14.79 14.69
C LEU A 121 -7.91 -15.34 15.13
N ARG A 122 -8.99 -14.63 14.80
CA ARG A 122 -10.34 -15.03 15.19
C ARG A 122 -10.83 -16.30 14.49
N LEU A 123 -10.32 -16.58 13.29
CA LEU A 123 -10.72 -17.75 12.50
C LEU A 123 -9.95 -19.00 12.88
N TYR A 124 -8.63 -18.89 13.12
CA TYR A 124 -7.76 -20.07 13.22
C TYR A 124 -7.02 -20.22 14.55
N ASN A 125 -6.89 -19.15 15.36
CA ASN A 125 -6.03 -19.15 16.55
C ASN A 125 -6.73 -18.47 17.73
N GLY A 126 -7.65 -19.18 18.41
CA GLY A 126 -8.40 -18.69 19.58
C GLY A 126 -7.55 -18.10 20.73
N ALA A 127 -6.22 -18.24 20.70
CA ALA A 127 -5.27 -17.59 21.60
C ALA A 127 -4.49 -16.45 20.92
N LYS A 128 -4.44 -15.30 21.61
CA LYS A 128 -3.86 -14.02 21.17
C LYS A 128 -2.41 -14.14 20.67
N ILE A 129 -2.17 -14.06 19.35
CA ILE A 129 -0.84 -13.68 18.84
C ILE A 129 -0.56 -12.27 19.36
N LYS A 130 0.55 -12.09 20.09
CA LYS A 130 1.00 -10.76 20.48
C LYS A 130 1.22 -9.97 19.19
N PRO A 131 0.54 -8.85 18.98
CA PRO A 131 0.76 -8.05 17.78
C PRO A 131 2.24 -7.70 17.76
N GLU A 132 2.96 -8.15 16.74
CA GLU A 132 4.31 -7.68 16.52
C GLU A 132 4.26 -6.16 16.46
N LYS A 133 5.01 -5.50 17.35
CA LYS A 133 5.15 -4.05 17.34
C LYS A 133 5.98 -3.68 16.11
N LYS A 134 5.33 -3.67 14.94
CA LYS A 134 5.90 -3.08 13.74
C LYS A 134 6.19 -1.62 14.08
N GLY A 135 7.44 -1.20 13.90
CA GLY A 135 7.84 0.19 14.08
C GLY A 135 6.85 1.12 13.36
N LYS A 136 6.71 2.36 13.85
CA LYS A 136 5.90 3.36 13.15
C LYS A 136 6.84 4.39 12.56
N TYR A 137 6.75 4.62 11.25
CA TYR A 137 7.37 5.81 10.65
C TYR A 137 6.80 7.07 11.32
N ARG A 138 7.70 7.88 11.88
CA ARG A 138 7.40 9.18 12.49
C ARG A 138 8.07 10.27 11.68
N SER A 139 7.27 11.12 11.03
CA SER A 139 7.75 12.35 10.44
C SER A 139 7.79 13.45 11.50
N LYS A 140 8.78 14.35 11.41
CA LYS A 140 8.77 15.61 12.16
C LYS A 140 7.84 16.60 11.44
N PRO A 141 7.18 17.51 12.17
CA PRO A 141 6.44 18.61 11.54
C PRO A 141 7.35 19.40 10.58
N ALA A 142 6.83 19.78 9.42
CA ALA A 142 7.53 20.57 8.42
C ALA A 142 7.19 22.05 8.57
N SER A 143 8.17 22.92 8.31
CA SER A 143 7.95 24.37 8.21
C SER A 143 7.68 24.72 6.75
N LEU A 144 6.87 25.75 6.53
CA LEU A 144 6.56 26.26 5.20
C LEU A 144 7.03 27.71 5.10
N MET A 145 7.76 28.01 4.04
CA MET A 145 8.11 29.38 3.66
C MET A 145 7.38 29.73 2.37
N ILE A 146 6.78 30.92 2.31
CA ILE A 146 6.13 31.47 1.11
C ILE A 146 6.72 32.86 0.87
N GLU A 147 7.20 33.10 -0.34
CA GLU A 147 7.77 34.37 -0.77
C GLU A 147 7.27 34.77 -2.16
N TRP A 148 7.28 36.07 -2.48
CA TRP A 148 6.98 36.54 -3.83
C TRP A 148 8.24 36.50 -4.69
N SER A 149 8.17 35.83 -5.84
CA SER A 149 9.24 35.81 -6.84
C SER A 149 8.94 36.81 -7.94
N SER A 150 9.73 37.89 -8.02
CA SER A 150 9.64 38.88 -9.10
C SER A 150 9.96 38.30 -10.47
N GLU A 151 10.88 37.32 -10.53
CA GLU A 151 11.27 36.64 -11.78
C GLU A 151 10.12 35.78 -12.33
N ARG A 152 9.52 34.95 -11.47
CA ARG A 152 8.42 34.05 -11.87
C ARG A 152 7.05 34.74 -11.85
N LYS A 153 6.97 35.98 -11.35
CA LYS A 153 5.74 36.75 -11.12
C LYS A 153 4.67 35.94 -10.39
N ALA A 154 5.09 35.22 -9.35
CA ALA A 154 4.27 34.26 -8.62
C ALA A 154 4.74 34.13 -7.17
N PHE A 155 3.86 33.64 -6.29
CA PHE A 155 4.25 33.17 -4.97
C PHE A 155 4.98 31.84 -5.11
N LEU A 156 6.11 31.69 -4.43
CA LEU A 156 6.89 30.47 -4.31
C LEU A 156 6.82 29.95 -2.89
N ALA A 157 6.49 28.68 -2.76
CA ALA A 157 6.49 27.95 -1.51
C ALA A 157 7.64 26.94 -1.47
N THR A 158 8.35 26.87 -0.35
CA THR A 158 9.41 25.90 -0.10
C THR A 158 9.29 25.28 1.29
N VAL A 159 9.80 24.05 1.43
CA VAL A 159 9.89 23.35 2.71
C VAL A 159 11.38 23.21 3.08
N PRO A 160 11.92 24.02 4.01
CA PRO A 160 13.36 24.05 4.29
C PRO A 160 13.94 22.69 4.69
N GLN A 161 13.15 21.84 5.36
CA GLN A 161 13.58 20.51 5.77
C GLN A 161 13.61 19.50 4.61
N CYS A 162 13.15 19.87 3.41
CA CYS A 162 13.08 19.03 2.22
C CYS A 162 13.55 19.83 0.99
N PRO A 163 14.88 20.11 0.88
CA PRO A 163 15.42 20.80 -0.27
C PRO A 163 15.07 20.03 -1.55
N GLY A 164 14.38 20.68 -2.48
CA GLY A 164 13.85 20.08 -3.70
C GLY A 164 12.32 20.05 -3.81
N ILE A 165 11.58 20.28 -2.71
CA ILE A 165 10.14 20.52 -2.75
C ILE A 165 9.90 22.03 -2.92
N GLU A 166 9.37 22.39 -4.08
CA GLU A 166 8.90 23.75 -4.36
C GLU A 166 7.56 23.71 -5.08
N ALA A 167 6.76 24.76 -4.91
CA ALA A 167 5.54 24.98 -5.67
C ALA A 167 5.35 26.47 -5.94
N SER A 168 4.66 26.79 -7.03
CA SER A 168 4.34 28.17 -7.41
C SER A 168 2.84 28.37 -7.56
N GLY A 169 2.32 29.54 -7.17
CA GLY A 169 0.91 29.89 -7.30
C GLY A 169 0.71 31.39 -7.57
N LYS A 170 -0.46 31.74 -8.12
CA LYS A 170 -0.81 33.15 -8.40
C LYS A 170 -1.21 33.91 -7.13
N ASN A 171 -1.65 33.20 -6.11
CA ASN A 171 -2.02 33.71 -4.80
C ASN A 171 -1.54 32.75 -3.69
N TRP A 172 -1.76 33.16 -2.43
CA TRP A 172 -1.36 32.41 -1.24
C TRP A 172 -2.05 31.05 -1.10
N ASP A 173 -3.33 30.95 -1.43
CA ASP A 173 -4.09 29.71 -1.30
C ASP A 173 -3.62 28.69 -2.35
N ASP A 174 -3.49 29.11 -3.60
CA ASP A 174 -3.02 28.27 -4.70
C ASP A 174 -1.66 27.66 -4.37
N VAL A 175 -0.71 28.49 -3.89
CA VAL A 175 0.64 28.02 -3.57
C VAL A 175 0.63 27.11 -2.35
N PHE A 176 -0.22 27.39 -1.35
CA PHE A 176 -0.37 26.56 -0.15
C PHE A 176 -0.94 25.17 -0.48
N TYR A 177 -1.99 25.09 -1.31
CA TYR A 177 -2.54 23.81 -1.72
C TYR A 177 -1.55 23.02 -2.58
N ALA A 178 -0.86 23.68 -3.49
CA ALA A 178 0.16 23.04 -4.33
C ALA A 178 1.29 22.46 -3.48
N ILE A 179 1.91 23.24 -2.59
CA ILE A 179 3.03 22.77 -1.76
C ILE A 179 2.59 21.67 -0.78
N LYS A 180 1.37 21.78 -0.22
CA LYS A 180 0.80 20.75 0.65
C LYS A 180 0.66 19.42 -0.09
N SER A 181 0.22 19.45 -1.34
CA SER A 181 0.09 18.26 -2.18
C SER A 181 1.45 17.61 -2.45
N VAL A 182 2.44 18.39 -2.90
CA VAL A 182 3.82 17.89 -3.15
C VAL A 182 4.43 17.34 -1.86
N HIS A 183 4.32 18.06 -0.75
CA HIS A 183 4.86 17.61 0.53
C HIS A 183 4.20 16.31 1.01
N LEU A 184 2.89 16.16 0.83
CA LEU A 184 2.19 14.93 1.17
C LEU A 184 2.68 13.73 0.34
N MET A 185 2.84 13.91 -0.97
CA MET A 185 3.40 12.87 -1.85
C MET A 185 4.84 12.52 -1.46
N HIS A 186 5.65 13.51 -1.09
CA HIS A 186 7.01 13.27 -0.61
C HIS A 186 7.04 12.44 0.68
N GLU A 187 6.14 12.74 1.62
CA GLU A 187 6.01 11.95 2.84
C GLU A 187 5.50 10.53 2.56
N TYR A 188 4.70 10.33 1.51
CA TYR A 188 4.34 9.00 1.04
C TYR A 188 5.54 8.23 0.47
N VAL A 189 6.38 8.87 -0.34
CA VAL A 189 7.63 8.28 -0.85
C VAL A 189 8.50 7.81 0.32
N LYS A 190 8.78 8.67 1.30
CA LYS A 190 9.59 8.30 2.49
C LYS A 190 9.00 7.13 3.27
N ARG A 191 7.68 7.02 3.36
CA ARG A 191 7.01 5.92 4.05
C ARG A 191 7.17 4.60 3.32
N ILE A 192 7.11 4.62 1.99
CA ILE A 192 7.39 3.44 1.18
C ILE A 192 8.88 3.08 1.23
N ASP A 193 9.79 4.05 1.17
CA ASP A 193 11.22 3.80 1.34
C ASP A 193 11.53 3.17 2.72
N TRP A 194 10.87 3.65 3.77
CA TRP A 194 10.97 3.06 5.10
C TRP A 194 10.36 1.65 5.19
N LEU A 195 9.29 1.38 4.43
CA LEU A 195 8.73 0.02 4.31
C LEU A 195 9.73 -0.90 3.61
N LEU A 196 10.31 -0.45 2.50
CA LEU A 196 11.30 -1.16 1.70
C LEU A 196 12.59 -1.45 2.49
N SER A 197 13.08 -0.50 3.29
CA SER A 197 14.32 -0.70 4.07
C SER A 197 14.18 -1.78 5.14
N ARG A 198 12.97 -2.03 5.65
CA ARG A 198 12.70 -3.13 6.59
C ARG A 198 12.73 -4.51 5.93
N SER A 199 12.40 -4.61 4.64
CA SER A 199 12.47 -5.90 3.92
C SER A 199 13.90 -6.38 3.68
N GLY A 200 14.90 -5.50 3.71
CA GLY A 200 16.30 -5.87 3.51
C GLY A 200 16.91 -6.76 4.61
N ASN A 201 16.21 -6.92 5.73
CA ASN A 201 16.64 -7.76 6.86
C ASN A 201 15.91 -9.11 6.95
N GLU A 202 14.94 -9.38 6.07
CA GLU A 202 14.19 -10.65 6.01
C GLU A 202 14.32 -11.21 4.59
N VAL A 203 15.42 -11.91 4.33
CA VAL A 203 15.64 -12.66 3.08
C VAL A 203 14.59 -13.77 3.00
N CYS A 204 13.64 -13.65 2.07
CA CYS A 204 12.77 -14.76 1.68
C CYS A 204 13.60 -15.80 0.91
N PRO A 205 13.40 -17.10 1.18
CA PRO A 205 14.06 -18.16 0.44
C PRO A 205 13.55 -18.14 -1.00
N ALA A 206 14.48 -18.00 -1.95
CA ALA A 206 14.19 -18.17 -3.35
C ALA A 206 13.69 -19.61 -3.57
N SER A 207 12.48 -19.73 -4.09
CA SER A 207 12.00 -20.95 -4.72
C SER A 207 12.93 -21.26 -5.89
N LYS A 208 13.83 -22.22 -5.68
CA LYS A 208 14.52 -22.91 -6.77
C LYS A 208 13.46 -23.68 -7.55
N VAL A 209 13.26 -23.27 -8.80
CA VAL A 209 12.64 -24.11 -9.81
C VAL A 209 13.81 -24.79 -10.53
N GLU A 210 14.01 -26.08 -10.24
CA GLU A 210 14.60 -27.03 -11.17
C GLU A 210 13.45 -27.82 -11.82
#